data_AF-A0A1G5SGZ7-F1
#
_entry.id   AF-A0A1G5SGZ7-F1
#
_cell.length_a   1.000
_cell.length_b   1.000
_cell.length_c   1.000
_cell.angle_alpha   90.00
_cell.angle_beta   90.00
_cell.angle_gamma   90.00
#
_symmetry.space_group_name_H-M   'P 1'
#
loop_
_entity.id
_entity.type
_entity.pdbx_description
1 polymer ?
#
loop_
_entity_poly.entity_id
_entity_poly.type
_entity_poly.pdbx_seq_one_letter_code
_entity_poly.pdbx_strand_id
1 'polypeptide(L)'
;MQLKLFVVVLCLIALPIPSKLSAQTPDVTQCKGCLCPGDPCRLCPLPLNTADPVPDDEPQTCRRIRETVPPISDLPGSNEYFTSLDKATLACIRNGGDVLKNSSRSSLFPARFYCKPGLVEH
;
A
#
# COMPACT_ATOMS: atom_id res chain seq x y z
N MET A 1 32.90 41.66 43.10
CA MET A 1 32.33 41.72 41.73
C MET A 1 32.91 40.61 40.85
N GLN A 2 32.79 39.33 41.24
CA GLN A 2 33.36 38.21 40.44
C GLN A 2 32.38 37.05 40.21
N LEU A 3 31.24 37.03 40.92
CA LEU A 3 30.24 35.95 40.80
C LEU A 3 29.24 36.17 39.64
N LYS A 4 29.11 37.40 39.16
CA LYS A 4 28.16 37.75 38.08
C LYS A 4 28.69 37.44 36.68
N LEU A 5 30.02 37.35 36.50
CA LEU A 5 30.62 37.15 35.19
C LEU A 5 30.57 35.67 34.73
N PHE A 6 30.66 34.73 35.67
CA PHE A 6 30.64 33.28 35.37
C PHE A 6 29.27 32.78 34.90
N VAL A 7 28.17 33.36 35.40
CA VAL A 7 26.81 32.93 35.03
C VAL A 7 26.47 33.31 33.59
N VAL A 8 27.01 34.42 33.08
CA VAL A 8 26.74 34.87 31.70
C VAL A 8 27.50 34.03 30.68
N VAL A 9 28.68 33.52 31.03
CA VAL A 9 29.49 32.67 30.12
C VAL A 9 28.93 31.26 30.01
N LEU A 10 28.31 30.71 31.06
CA LEU A 10 27.78 29.34 31.03
C LEU A 10 26.49 29.18 30.19
N CYS A 11 25.77 30.26 29.91
CA CYS A 11 24.55 30.22 29.09
C CYS A 11 24.80 30.24 27.57
N LEU A 12 26.01 30.57 27.11
CA LEU A 12 26.30 30.73 25.68
C LEU A 12 26.66 29.41 24.97
N ILE A 13 26.67 28.27 25.68
CA ILE A 13 27.06 26.96 25.13
C ILE A 13 25.85 26.05 24.83
N ALA A 14 24.62 26.53 25.04
CA ALA A 14 23.41 25.80 24.68
C ALA A 14 23.06 26.04 23.20
N LEU A 15 23.91 25.55 22.28
CA LEU A 15 23.53 25.46 20.86
C LEU A 15 22.34 24.49 20.72
N PRO A 16 21.26 24.88 20.02
CA PRO A 16 20.21 23.95 19.67
C PRO A 16 20.76 22.98 18.63
N ILE A 17 20.87 21.71 19.00
CA ILE A 17 21.13 20.62 18.06
C ILE A 17 20.00 20.67 17.02
N PRO A 18 20.29 20.78 15.71
CA PRO A 18 19.26 20.62 14.70
C PRO A 18 18.79 19.17 14.77
N SER A 19 17.62 18.97 15.38
CA SER A 19 16.90 17.70 15.37
C SER A 19 16.82 17.24 13.93
N LYS A 20 17.57 16.18 13.61
CA LYS A 20 17.46 15.52 12.32
C LYS A 20 15.99 15.14 12.17
N LEU A 21 15.39 15.69 11.12
CA LEU A 21 14.04 15.42 10.68
C LEU A 21 13.93 13.90 10.55
N SER A 22 13.36 13.26 11.57
CA SER A 22 13.04 11.84 11.51
C SER A 22 12.08 11.70 10.35
N ALA A 23 12.50 10.98 9.32
CA ALA A 23 11.62 10.60 8.24
C ALA A 23 10.38 9.98 8.88
N GLN A 24 9.25 10.66 8.74
CA GLN A 24 7.97 10.13 9.15
C GLN A 24 7.71 8.92 8.25
N THR A 25 8.15 7.74 8.68
CA THR A 25 7.50 6.52 8.25
C THR A 25 6.02 6.71 8.61
N PRO A 26 5.10 6.61 7.64
CA PRO A 26 3.69 6.78 7.94
C PRO A 26 3.35 5.86 9.10
N ASP A 27 2.74 6.43 10.13
CA ASP A 27 2.27 5.71 11.31
C ASP A 27 1.29 4.62 10.83
N VAL A 28 1.81 3.40 10.63
CA VAL A 28 1.07 2.22 10.14
C VAL A 28 -0.06 1.85 11.12
N THR A 29 -0.06 2.45 12.30
CA THR A 29 -0.99 2.26 13.41
C THR A 29 -2.42 2.72 13.11
N GLN A 30 -2.65 3.55 12.09
CA GLN A 30 -4.00 4.02 11.70
C GLN A 30 -4.65 3.19 10.57
N CYS A 31 -3.95 2.17 10.04
CA CYS A 31 -4.38 1.41 8.88
C CYS A 31 -4.80 -0.03 9.23
N LYS A 32 -5.96 -0.49 8.73
CA LYS A 32 -6.43 -1.86 8.93
C LYS A 32 -5.78 -2.81 7.91
N GLY A 33 -4.65 -3.42 8.25
CA GLY A 33 -3.98 -4.41 7.41
C GLY A 33 -3.12 -3.78 6.30
N CYS A 34 -3.16 -4.34 5.08
CA CYS A 34 -2.35 -3.88 3.94
C CYS A 34 -2.94 -2.71 3.14
N LEU A 35 -4.15 -2.26 3.45
CA LEU A 35 -4.85 -1.18 2.73
C LEU A 35 -4.38 0.21 3.21
N CYS A 36 -3.08 0.46 3.11
CA CYS A 36 -2.46 1.66 3.66
C CYS A 36 -2.08 2.66 2.57
N PRO A 37 -2.11 3.97 2.87
CA PRO A 37 -1.61 4.97 1.93
C PRO A 37 -0.20 4.62 1.42
N GLY A 38 0.00 4.74 0.11
CA GLY A 38 1.25 4.35 -0.54
C GLY A 38 1.37 2.87 -0.89
N ASP A 39 0.36 2.05 -0.57
CA ASP A 39 0.28 0.62 -0.93
C ASP A 39 1.58 -0.17 -0.67
N PRO A 40 2.05 -0.24 0.59
CA PRO A 40 3.31 -0.91 0.92
C PRO A 40 3.27 -2.42 0.64
N CYS A 41 2.07 -3.00 0.52
CA CYS A 41 1.87 -4.40 0.22
C CYS A 41 1.71 -4.70 -1.28
N ARG A 42 1.80 -3.66 -2.13
CA ARG A 42 1.76 -3.78 -3.60
C ARG A 42 0.53 -4.56 -4.07
N LEU A 43 -0.63 -4.17 -3.55
CA LEU A 43 -1.91 -4.81 -3.79
C LEU A 43 -2.35 -4.59 -5.24
N CYS A 44 -2.91 -5.61 -5.89
CA CYS A 44 -3.60 -5.43 -7.17
C CYS A 44 -5.12 -5.55 -7.00
N PRO A 45 -5.91 -4.65 -7.60
CA PRO A 45 -7.37 -4.71 -7.54
C PRO A 45 -7.90 -5.93 -8.29
N LEU A 46 -8.99 -6.51 -7.79
CA LEU A 46 -9.69 -7.62 -8.43
C LEU A 46 -11.14 -7.24 -8.77
N PRO A 47 -11.63 -7.59 -9.99
CA PRO A 47 -10.84 -7.98 -11.15
C PRO A 47 -9.99 -6.81 -11.66
N LEU A 48 -8.93 -7.10 -12.42
CA LEU A 48 -8.12 -6.06 -13.05
C LEU A 48 -8.98 -5.26 -14.03
N ASN A 49 -8.85 -3.94 -14.02
CA ASN A 49 -9.55 -3.08 -14.97
C ASN A 49 -8.66 -2.76 -16.18
N THR A 50 -9.24 -2.65 -17.37
CA THR A 50 -8.52 -2.19 -18.57
C THR A 50 -8.05 -0.74 -18.49
N ALA A 51 -8.72 0.08 -17.68
CA ALA A 51 -8.37 1.48 -17.47
C ALA A 51 -7.23 1.68 -16.46
N ASP A 52 -6.91 0.66 -15.66
CA ASP A 52 -5.85 0.75 -14.67
C ASP A 52 -4.48 0.61 -15.35
N PRO A 53 -3.51 1.51 -15.07
CA PRO A 53 -2.18 1.38 -15.60
C PRO A 53 -1.50 0.12 -15.06
N VAL A 54 -0.67 -0.52 -15.88
CA VAL A 54 0.16 -1.64 -15.46
C VAL A 54 1.48 -1.08 -14.92
N PRO A 55 1.81 -1.29 -13.64
CA PRO A 55 3.09 -0.85 -13.10
C PRO A 55 4.24 -1.68 -13.70
N ASP A 56 5.35 -1.03 -14.06
CA ASP A 56 6.52 -1.70 -14.65
C ASP A 56 7.10 -2.78 -13.73
N ASP A 57 7.02 -2.56 -12.42
CA ASP A 57 7.52 -3.45 -11.38
C ASP A 57 6.42 -4.35 -10.78
N GLU A 58 5.29 -4.54 -11.46
CA GLU A 58 4.13 -5.32 -10.97
C GLU A 58 4.54 -6.65 -10.30
N PRO A 59 4.05 -6.95 -9.08
CA PRO A 59 4.34 -8.21 -8.39
C PRO A 59 4.01 -9.43 -9.24
N GLN A 60 4.82 -10.48 -9.16
CA GLN A 60 4.67 -11.69 -9.99
C GLN A 60 3.26 -12.30 -9.87
N THR A 61 2.67 -12.27 -8.68
CA THR A 61 1.30 -12.76 -8.45
C THR A 61 0.29 -11.99 -9.31
N CYS A 62 0.37 -10.66 -9.33
CA CYS A 62 -0.53 -9.80 -10.11
C CYS A 62 -0.34 -9.99 -11.62
N ARG A 63 0.92 -10.14 -12.07
CA ARG A 63 1.23 -10.47 -13.46
C ARG A 63 0.58 -11.79 -13.90
N ARG A 64 0.71 -12.84 -13.09
CA ARG A 64 0.09 -14.16 -13.39
C ARG A 64 -1.43 -14.11 -13.39
N ILE A 65 -2.05 -13.29 -12.54
CA ILE A 65 -3.50 -13.04 -12.58
C ILE A 65 -3.87 -12.42 -13.92
N ARG A 66 -3.15 -11.38 -14.38
CA ARG A 66 -3.37 -10.71 -15.67
C ARG A 66 -3.27 -11.66 -16.87
N GLU A 67 -2.30 -12.58 -16.84
CA GLU A 67 -2.12 -13.60 -17.87
C GLU A 67 -3.25 -14.65 -17.86
N THR A 68 -3.79 -14.97 -16.69
CA THR A 68 -4.84 -15.99 -16.52
C THR A 68 -6.25 -15.43 -16.74
N VAL A 69 -6.47 -14.19 -16.31
CA VAL A 69 -7.76 -13.51 -16.32
C VAL A 69 -7.55 -12.13 -16.97
N PRO A 70 -7.97 -11.97 -18.24
CA PRO A 70 -7.85 -10.70 -18.92
C PRO A 70 -8.53 -9.57 -18.13
N PRO A 71 -7.95 -8.36 -18.12
CA PRO A 71 -8.59 -7.20 -17.53
C PRO A 71 -9.94 -6.93 -18.20
N ILE A 72 -10.90 -6.43 -17.43
CA ILE A 72 -12.26 -6.14 -17.91
C ILE A 72 -12.60 -4.66 -17.76
N SER A 73 -13.52 -4.18 -18.59
CA SER A 73 -14.11 -2.84 -18.50
C SER A 73 -15.53 -2.86 -17.94
N ASP A 74 -16.06 -4.04 -17.59
CA ASP A 74 -17.46 -4.19 -17.21
C ASP A 74 -17.80 -3.46 -15.90
N LEU A 75 -19.04 -3.01 -15.82
CA LEU A 75 -19.56 -2.31 -14.66
C LEU A 75 -19.60 -3.24 -13.44
N PRO A 76 -19.21 -2.75 -12.25
CA PRO A 76 -19.37 -3.51 -11.01
C PRO A 76 -20.81 -3.96 -10.83
N GLY A 77 -21.01 -5.28 -10.72
CA GLY A 77 -22.33 -5.88 -10.57
C GLY A 77 -22.93 -6.50 -11.84
N SER A 78 -22.24 -6.45 -12.98
CA SER A 78 -22.61 -7.26 -14.15
C SER A 78 -22.22 -8.74 -13.95
N ASN A 79 -22.82 -9.63 -14.75
CA ASN A 79 -22.51 -11.06 -14.72
C ASN A 79 -21.05 -11.33 -15.11
N GLU A 80 -20.55 -10.58 -16.09
CA GLU A 80 -19.19 -10.61 -16.60
C GLU A 80 -18.20 -10.16 -15.51
N TYR A 81 -18.56 -9.09 -14.77
CA TYR A 81 -17.79 -8.62 -13.63
C TYR A 81 -17.69 -9.70 -12.54
N PHE A 82 -18.81 -10.32 -12.16
CA PHE A 82 -18.81 -11.36 -11.12
C PHE A 82 -17.99 -12.58 -11.54
N THR A 83 -18.17 -13.04 -12.78
CA THR A 83 -17.41 -14.17 -13.33
C THR A 83 -15.91 -13.88 -13.33
N SER A 84 -15.53 -12.66 -13.72
CA SER A 84 -14.12 -12.24 -13.75
C SER A 84 -13.54 -12.07 -12.34
N LEU A 85 -14.34 -11.53 -11.40
CA LEU A 85 -13.95 -11.41 -10.00
C LEU A 85 -13.67 -12.78 -9.38
N ASP A 86 -14.54 -13.77 -9.60
CA ASP A 86 -14.36 -15.13 -9.07
C ASP A 86 -13.10 -15.79 -9.65
N LYS A 87 -12.90 -15.67 -10.97
CA LYS A 87 -11.70 -16.18 -11.65
C LYS A 87 -10.43 -15.50 -11.13
N ALA A 88 -10.44 -14.17 -10.98
CA ALA A 88 -9.29 -13.40 -10.52
C ALA A 88 -8.97 -13.69 -9.04
N THR A 89 -10.00 -13.89 -8.21
CA THR A 89 -9.88 -14.32 -6.82
C THR A 89 -9.22 -15.69 -6.73
N LEU A 90 -9.70 -16.67 -7.51
CA LEU A 90 -9.08 -18.00 -7.57
C LEU A 90 -7.65 -17.96 -8.09
N ALA A 91 -7.37 -17.13 -9.09
CA ALA A 91 -6.02 -16.96 -9.63
C ALA A 91 -5.06 -16.37 -8.60
N CYS A 92 -5.50 -15.41 -7.78
CA CYS A 92 -4.70 -14.87 -6.67
C CYS A 92 -4.29 -15.98 -5.69
N ILE A 93 -5.26 -16.75 -5.19
CA ILE A 93 -5.04 -17.82 -4.22
C ILE A 93 -4.12 -18.90 -4.81
N ARG A 94 -4.36 -19.33 -6.06
CA ARG A 94 -3.53 -20.33 -6.75
C ARG A 94 -2.07 -19.92 -6.91
N ASN A 95 -1.81 -18.61 -7.00
CA ASN A 95 -0.47 -18.06 -7.11
C ASN A 95 0.16 -17.69 -5.76
N GLY A 96 -0.45 -18.14 -4.64
CA GLY A 96 0.08 -17.91 -3.29
C GLY A 96 -0.23 -16.52 -2.72
N GLY A 97 -1.10 -15.76 -3.37
CA GLY A 97 -1.60 -14.48 -2.85
C GLY A 97 -2.73 -14.67 -1.83
N ASP A 98 -2.91 -13.65 -0.99
CA ASP A 98 -4.02 -13.55 -0.04
C ASP A 98 -5.07 -12.55 -0.55
N VAL A 99 -6.35 -12.86 -0.39
CA VAL A 99 -7.44 -12.04 -0.93
C VAL A 99 -8.00 -11.14 0.17
N LEU A 100 -7.83 -9.84 -0.01
CA LEU A 100 -8.30 -8.83 0.92
C LEU A 100 -9.64 -8.26 0.48
N LYS A 101 -10.64 -8.35 1.35
CA LYS A 101 -11.92 -7.68 1.15
C LYS A 101 -11.84 -6.23 1.66
N ASN A 102 -12.05 -5.27 0.77
CA ASN A 102 -12.12 -3.85 1.08
C ASN A 102 -13.58 -3.40 1.24
N SER A 103 -14.02 -3.30 2.49
CA SER A 103 -15.35 -2.79 2.83
C SER A 103 -15.43 -1.26 2.84
N SER A 104 -14.30 -0.56 3.01
CA SER A 104 -14.29 0.89 3.21
C SER A 104 -14.33 1.68 1.90
N ARG A 105 -13.76 1.14 0.80
CA ARG A 105 -13.73 1.74 -0.54
C ARG A 105 -13.38 3.23 -0.51
N SER A 106 -12.10 3.53 -0.25
CA SER A 106 -11.59 4.89 -0.29
C SER A 106 -11.19 5.30 -1.71
N SER A 107 -10.89 6.57 -1.93
CA SER A 107 -10.32 7.04 -3.20
C SER A 107 -8.98 6.39 -3.54
N LEU A 108 -8.18 6.04 -2.52
CA LEU A 108 -6.91 5.34 -2.67
C LEU A 108 -7.10 3.85 -2.99
N PHE A 109 -8.17 3.25 -2.46
CA PHE A 109 -8.50 1.85 -2.66
C PHE A 109 -9.96 1.73 -3.12
N PRO A 110 -10.27 1.99 -4.39
CA PRO A 110 -11.65 1.99 -4.88
C PRO A 110 -12.23 0.57 -5.07
N ALA A 111 -11.38 -0.42 -5.39
CA ALA A 111 -11.82 -1.79 -5.63
C ALA A 111 -12.36 -2.47 -4.37
N ARG A 112 -13.28 -3.42 -4.56
CA ARG A 112 -13.91 -4.20 -3.47
C ARG A 112 -13.01 -5.30 -2.93
N PHE A 113 -12.15 -5.84 -3.79
CA PHE A 113 -11.26 -6.93 -3.47
C PHE A 113 -9.88 -6.61 -4.01
N TYR A 114 -8.87 -7.02 -3.27
CA TYR A 114 -7.47 -6.90 -3.67
C TYR A 114 -6.79 -8.25 -3.51
N CYS A 115 -5.88 -8.56 -4.42
CA CYS A 115 -4.90 -9.59 -4.18
C CYS A 115 -3.68 -8.95 -3.51
N LYS A 116 -3.34 -9.48 -2.34
CA LYS A 116 -2.04 -9.27 -1.71
C LYS A 116 -1.09 -10.33 -2.27
N PRO A 117 -0.06 -9.96 -3.05
CA PRO A 117 0.91 -10.91 -3.54
C PRO A 117 1.52 -11.71 -2.39
N GLY A 118 1.72 -13.01 -2.61
CA GLY A 118 2.50 -13.81 -1.68
C GLY A 118 3.91 -13.23 -1.59
N LEU A 119 4.46 -13.12 -0.38
CA LEU A 119 5.89 -12.90 -0.19
C LEU A 119 6.60 -14.17 -0.65
N VAL A 120 6.78 -14.33 -1.96
CA VAL A 120 7.71 -15.31 -2.48
C VAL A 120 9.08 -14.67 -2.33
N GLU A 121 9.64 -14.78 -1.12
CA GLU A 121 11.08 -14.61 -0.93
C GLU A 121 11.76 -15.74 -1.71
N HIS A 122 12.43 -15.37 -2.80
CA HIS A 122 13.38 -16.22 -3.49
C HIS A 122 14.78 -15.93 -2.96
#